data_AF-A0A254S1E4-F1
#
_entry.id   AF-A0A254S1E4-F1
#
_cell.length_a   1.000
_cell.length_b   1.000
_cell.length_c   1.000
_cell.angle_alpha   90.00
_cell.angle_beta   90.00
_cell.angle_gamma   90.00
#
_symmetry.space_group_name_H-M   'P 1'
#
loop_
_entity.id
_entity.type
_entity.pdbx_description
1 polymer ?
#
loop_
_entity_poly.entity_id
_entity_poly.type
_entity_poly.pdbx_seq_one_letter_code
_entity_poly.pdbx_strand_id
1 'polypeptide(L)'
;MDYEYSVIGSISCSEDALAKEKESSEFTFKSYTFLLRKFNKQISARLCNSTDCQNISEEDVKEVCKQLSIKFVCPVSMRKGYEVYGNANVFNGGSDYEIIEEKWFKVEFDNGIQKLI
;
A
#
# COMPACT_ATOMS: atom_id res chain seq x y z
N MET A 1 2.03 23.27 4.08
CA MET A 1 1.15 22.11 3.85
C MET A 1 2.07 20.96 3.59
N ASP A 2 2.07 19.99 4.49
CA ASP A 2 2.94 18.82 4.39
C ASP A 2 2.15 17.68 3.74
N TYR A 3 2.73 17.08 2.71
CA TYR A 3 2.16 15.96 1.98
C TYR A 3 2.87 14.68 2.41
N GLU A 4 2.10 13.68 2.84
CA GLU A 4 2.63 12.34 3.11
C GLU A 4 2.10 11.36 2.06
N TYR A 5 2.98 10.93 1.15
CA TYR A 5 2.64 9.95 0.12
C TYR A 5 2.87 8.52 0.60
N SER A 6 1.88 7.67 0.39
CA SER A 6 1.92 6.28 0.82
C SER A 6 1.46 5.32 -0.27
N VAL A 7 2.20 4.22 -0.43
CA VAL A 7 1.80 3.07 -1.24
C VAL A 7 1.91 1.83 -0.39
N ILE A 8 0.75 1.24 -0.09
CA ILE A 8 0.60 0.13 0.83
C ILE A 8 -0.38 -0.90 0.28
N GLY A 9 -0.21 -2.14 0.68
CA GLY A 9 -1.07 -3.24 0.29
C GLY A 9 -1.11 -4.33 1.34
N SER A 10 -2.08 -5.22 1.15
CA SER A 10 -2.33 -6.39 1.98
C SER A 10 -2.58 -7.59 1.09
N ILE A 11 -1.89 -8.68 1.39
CA ILE A 11 -2.01 -9.98 0.72
C ILE A 11 -2.68 -10.92 1.73
N SER A 12 -3.89 -11.36 1.42
CA SER A 12 -4.69 -12.22 2.31
C SER A 12 -4.49 -13.68 1.92
N CYS A 13 -3.49 -14.32 2.53
CA CYS A 13 -3.15 -15.72 2.27
C CYS A 13 -3.80 -16.68 3.26
N SER A 14 -3.96 -17.95 2.86
CA SER A 14 -4.27 -19.05 3.78
C SER A 14 -3.11 -19.30 4.76
N GLU A 15 -3.40 -19.88 5.92
CA GLU A 15 -2.39 -20.15 6.96
C GLU A 15 -1.24 -21.03 6.45
N ASP A 16 -1.54 -22.04 5.63
CA ASP A 16 -0.54 -22.92 5.02
C ASP A 16 0.42 -22.19 4.06
N ALA A 17 -0.11 -21.21 3.31
CA ALA A 17 0.70 -20.39 2.41
C ALA A 17 1.57 -19.41 3.22
N LEU A 18 1.01 -18.78 4.26
CA LEU A 18 1.75 -17.89 5.15
C LEU A 18 2.89 -18.62 5.87
N ALA A 19 2.69 -19.87 6.30
CA ALA A 19 3.69 -20.65 7.02
C ALA A 19 4.99 -20.85 6.22
N LYS A 20 4.90 -20.88 4.89
CA LYS A 20 6.05 -21.08 3.98
C LYS A 20 6.82 -19.80 3.68
N GLU A 21 6.21 -18.65 3.93
CA GLU A 21 6.80 -17.35 3.63
C GLU A 21 7.71 -16.85 4.77
N LYS A 22 8.76 -16.12 4.37
CA LYS A 22 9.70 -15.48 5.29
C LYS A 22 9.00 -14.37 6.08
N GLU A 23 9.50 -14.08 7.28
CA GLU A 23 8.98 -12.98 8.12
C GLU A 23 9.06 -11.63 7.42
N SER A 24 10.14 -11.42 6.66
CA SER A 24 10.36 -10.24 5.84
C SER A 24 10.99 -10.65 4.52
N SER A 25 10.53 -10.04 3.44
CA SER A 25 11.11 -10.20 2.10
C SER A 25 10.95 -8.92 1.30
N GLU A 26 11.72 -8.80 0.22
CA GLU A 26 11.64 -7.69 -0.70
C GLU A 26 11.05 -8.16 -2.02
N PHE A 27 10.22 -7.31 -2.63
CA PHE A 27 9.67 -7.49 -3.95
C PHE A 27 10.02 -6.28 -4.81
N THR A 28 10.82 -6.50 -5.84
CA THR A 28 11.24 -5.44 -6.76
C THR A 28 10.41 -5.50 -8.03
N PHE A 29 9.81 -4.37 -8.40
CA PHE A 29 9.12 -4.17 -9.67
C PHE A 29 9.71 -2.94 -10.35
N LYS A 30 10.33 -3.12 -11.53
CA LYS A 30 11.13 -2.09 -12.21
C LYS A 30 12.23 -1.57 -11.25
N SER A 31 12.21 -0.28 -10.92
CA SER A 31 13.09 0.37 -9.94
C SER A 31 12.49 0.49 -8.54
N TYR A 32 11.24 0.05 -8.34
CA TYR A 32 10.53 0.18 -7.07
C TYR A 32 10.71 -1.06 -6.20
N THR A 33 11.07 -0.86 -4.94
CA THR A 33 11.26 -1.96 -3.97
C THR A 33 10.21 -1.91 -2.88
N PHE A 34 9.40 -2.96 -2.82
CA PHE A 34 8.36 -3.17 -1.83
C PHE A 34 8.87 -4.08 -0.73
N LEU A 35 8.72 -3.64 0.52
CA LEU A 35 8.91 -4.48 1.69
C LEU A 35 7.63 -5.29 1.92
N LEU A 36 7.79 -6.61 1.90
CA LEU A 36 6.76 -7.57 2.25
C LEU A 36 7.02 -8.07 3.67
N ARG A 37 6.09 -7.77 4.59
CA ARG A 37 6.18 -8.20 5.98
C ARG A 37 5.03 -9.11 6.33
N LYS A 38 5.35 -10.30 6.84
CA LYS A 38 4.37 -11.28 7.26
C LYS A 38 3.77 -10.89 8.62
N PHE A 39 2.46 -11.04 8.72
CA PHE A 39 1.67 -11.01 9.95
C PHE A 39 0.86 -12.29 10.06
N ASN A 40 0.19 -12.50 11.19
CA ASN A 40 -0.51 -13.75 11.50
C ASN A 40 -1.55 -14.18 10.44
N LYS A 41 -2.18 -13.23 9.74
CA LYS A 41 -3.27 -13.52 8.76
C LYS A 41 -3.07 -12.88 7.39
N GLN A 42 -1.99 -12.14 7.19
CA GLN A 42 -1.76 -11.40 5.94
C GLN A 42 -0.28 -11.03 5.80
N ILE A 43 0.12 -10.67 4.59
CA ILE A 43 1.41 -10.04 4.32
C ILE A 43 1.14 -8.59 3.96
N SER A 44 1.75 -7.64 4.67
CA SER A 44 1.71 -6.24 4.26
C SER A 44 2.74 -5.99 3.18
N ALA A 45 2.37 -5.28 2.13
CA ALA A 45 3.29 -4.71 1.16
C ALA A 45 3.39 -3.21 1.38
N ARG A 46 4.60 -2.64 1.42
CA ARG A 46 4.81 -1.19 1.51
C ARG A 46 5.95 -0.79 0.60
N LEU A 47 5.79 0.30 -0.15
CA LEU A 47 6.90 0.91 -0.87
C LEU A 47 7.79 1.67 0.11
N CYS A 48 9.10 1.40 0.08
CA CYS A 48 10.03 1.85 1.14
C CYS A 48 10.31 3.36 1.12
N ASN A 49 10.24 4.00 -0.04
CA ASN A 49 10.73 5.37 -0.23
C ASN A 49 9.56 6.33 -0.55
N SER A 50 9.46 7.42 0.20
CA SER A 50 8.41 8.43 0.02
C SER A 50 8.45 9.11 -1.34
N THR A 51 9.65 9.35 -1.89
CA THR A 51 9.82 9.89 -3.25
C THR A 51 9.28 8.91 -4.28
N ASP A 52 9.49 7.60 -4.08
CA ASP A 52 8.96 6.57 -4.97
C ASP A 52 7.44 6.43 -4.83
N CYS A 53 6.88 6.60 -3.62
CA CYS A 53 5.43 6.66 -3.38
C CYS A 53 4.76 7.77 -4.17
N GLN A 54 5.41 8.93 -4.29
CA GLN A 54 4.93 10.03 -5.10
C GLN A 54 4.97 9.68 -6.60
N ASN A 55 6.09 9.12 -7.05
CA ASN A 55 6.40 8.93 -8.48
C ASN A 55 5.76 7.69 -9.14
N ILE A 56 5.50 6.62 -8.38
CA ILE A 56 4.96 5.37 -8.95
C ILE A 56 3.56 5.59 -9.53
N SER A 57 3.31 5.23 -10.78
CA SER A 57 1.99 5.44 -11.40
C SER A 57 0.91 4.53 -10.82
N GLU A 58 -0.37 4.91 -10.95
CA GLU A 58 -1.48 4.01 -10.58
C GLU A 58 -1.45 2.71 -11.40
N GLU A 59 -1.03 2.77 -12.66
CA GLU A 59 -0.87 1.59 -13.52
C GLU A 59 0.22 0.64 -13.01
N ASP A 60 1.35 1.18 -12.55
CA ASP A 60 2.40 0.38 -11.92
C ASP A 60 1.90 -0.28 -10.64
N VAL A 61 1.11 0.43 -9.81
CA VAL A 61 0.51 -0.13 -8.60
C VAL A 61 -0.47 -1.26 -8.96
N LYS A 62 -1.27 -1.12 -10.03
CA LYS A 62 -2.14 -2.20 -10.54
C LYS A 62 -1.33 -3.42 -10.95
N GLU A 63 -0.23 -3.22 -11.68
CA GLU A 63 0.60 -4.34 -12.14
C GLU A 63 1.32 -5.04 -10.99
N VAL A 64 1.82 -4.29 -9.99
CA VAL A 64 2.37 -4.86 -8.75
C VAL A 64 1.31 -5.69 -8.02
N CYS A 65 0.10 -5.14 -7.86
CA CYS A 65 -1.01 -5.83 -7.21
C CYS A 65 -1.35 -7.15 -7.92
N LYS A 66 -1.41 -7.12 -9.26
CA LYS A 66 -1.63 -8.30 -10.10
C LYS A 66 -0.51 -9.33 -9.94
N GLN A 67 0.76 -8.94 -10.03
CA GLN A 67 1.89 -9.86 -9.91
C GLN A 67 1.95 -10.51 -8.53
N LEU A 68 1.71 -9.75 -7.45
CA LEU A 68 1.62 -10.30 -6.10
C LEU A 68 0.45 -11.29 -5.99
N SER A 69 -0.71 -10.98 -6.56
CA SER A 69 -1.87 -11.90 -6.50
C SER A 69 -1.62 -13.23 -7.21
N ILE A 70 -0.86 -13.23 -8.31
CA ILE A 70 -0.45 -14.43 -9.04
C ILE A 70 0.62 -15.19 -8.25
N LYS A 71 1.62 -14.48 -7.73
CA LYS A 71 2.73 -15.08 -6.97
C LYS A 71 2.25 -15.83 -5.74
N PHE A 72 1.32 -15.24 -5.00
CA PHE A 72 0.79 -15.81 -3.76
C PHE A 72 -0.48 -16.63 -3.98
N VAL A 73 -1.07 -16.61 -5.18
CA VAL A 73 -2.35 -17.26 -5.50
C VAL A 73 -3.44 -16.85 -4.49
N CYS A 74 -3.47 -15.55 -4.18
CA CYS A 74 -4.29 -15.00 -3.10
C CYS A 74 -4.86 -13.61 -3.46
N PRO A 75 -5.93 -13.17 -2.80
CA PRO A 75 -6.40 -11.80 -2.89
C PRO A 75 -5.34 -10.82 -2.39
N VAL A 76 -5.06 -9.80 -3.20
CA VAL A 76 -4.17 -8.70 -2.91
C VAL A 76 -4.91 -7.41 -3.12
N SER A 77 -4.92 -6.55 -2.10
CA SER A 77 -5.38 -5.18 -2.21
C SER A 77 -4.18 -4.24 -2.10
N MET A 78 -4.10 -3.25 -2.98
CA MET A 78 -3.12 -2.17 -2.90
C MET A 78 -3.81 -0.82 -2.99
N ARG A 79 -3.25 0.16 -2.30
CA ARG A 79 -3.66 1.55 -2.39
C ARG A 79 -2.45 2.47 -2.48
N LYS A 80 -2.61 3.52 -3.28
CA LYS A 80 -1.69 4.64 -3.39
C LYS A 80 -2.46 5.89 -3.01
N GLY A 81 -1.88 6.76 -2.22
CA GLY A 81 -2.52 8.03 -1.90
C GLY A 81 -1.61 8.99 -1.18
N TYR A 82 -2.21 10.10 -0.76
CA TYR A 82 -1.56 11.07 0.08
C TYR A 82 -2.51 11.63 1.12
N GLU A 83 -1.93 12.09 2.22
CA GLU A 83 -2.58 12.87 3.27
C GLU A 83 -1.95 14.26 3.28
N VAL A 84 -2.76 15.30 3.45
CA VAL A 84 -2.31 16.69 3.60
C VAL A 84 -2.57 17.11 5.02
N TYR A 85 -1.50 17.52 5.70
CA TYR A 85 -1.58 18.00 7.07
C TYR A 85 -1.57 19.53 7.11
N GLY A 86 -2.40 20.09 7.99
CA GLY A 86 -2.50 21.53 8.19
C GLY A 86 -3.22 21.90 9.49
N ASN A 87 -3.25 23.20 9.80
CA ASN A 87 -3.97 23.69 10.98
C ASN A 87 -5.48 23.66 10.76
N ALA A 88 -6.18 22.83 11.53
CA ALA A 88 -7.62 22.90 11.66
C ALA A 88 -8.00 24.02 12.65
N ASN A 89 -8.46 25.16 12.14
CA ASN A 89 -9.05 26.27 12.89
C ASN A 89 -8.17 26.97 13.97
N VAL A 90 -7.64 28.14 13.59
CA VAL A 90 -6.88 29.07 14.46
C VAL A 90 -7.73 29.84 15.49
N PHE A 91 -9.04 29.56 15.60
CA PHE A 91 -9.96 30.40 16.38
C PHE A 91 -10.13 30.00 17.85
N ASN A 92 -9.66 28.82 18.28
CA ASN A 92 -9.87 28.31 19.66
C ASN A 92 -8.59 27.90 20.41
N GLY A 93 -7.41 28.41 20.03
CA GLY A 93 -6.19 28.27 20.83
C GLY A 93 -5.62 26.84 20.95
N GLY A 94 -6.12 25.88 20.18
CA GLY A 94 -5.52 24.56 19.99
C GLY A 94 -4.72 24.53 18.69
N SER A 95 -3.44 24.13 18.75
CA SER A 95 -2.57 23.95 17.59
C SER A 95 -2.56 22.48 17.18
N ASP A 96 -3.74 21.92 16.89
CA ASP A 96 -3.82 20.53 16.46
C ASP A 96 -3.52 20.47 14.94
N TYR A 97 -2.42 19.80 14.60
CA TYR A 97 -2.06 19.52 13.23
C TYR A 97 -2.89 18.31 12.77
N GLU A 98 -3.87 18.55 11.90
CA GLU A 98 -4.84 17.53 11.47
C GLU A 98 -4.70 17.23 9.97
N ILE A 99 -5.20 16.06 9.56
CA ILE A 99 -5.38 15.74 8.14
C ILE A 99 -6.54 16.57 7.61
N ILE A 100 -6.25 17.50 6.71
CA ILE A 100 -7.24 18.41 6.12
C ILE A 100 -7.73 17.94 4.74
N GLU A 101 -6.97 17.07 4.08
CA GLU A 101 -7.31 16.46 2.80
C GLU A 101 -6.66 15.08 2.68
N GLU A 102 -7.35 14.13 2.07
CA GLU A 102 -6.76 12.86 1.65
C GLU A 102 -7.28 12.42 0.27
N LYS A 103 -6.44 11.71 -0.48
CA LYS A 103 -6.84 11.11 -1.77
C LYS A 103 -6.19 9.75 -1.93
N TRP A 104 -7.02 8.73 -2.20
CA TRP A 104 -6.59 7.35 -2.34
C TRP A 104 -7.09 6.70 -3.64
N PHE A 105 -6.17 6.17 -4.41
CA PHE A 105 -6.40 5.15 -5.43
C PHE A 105 -6.35 3.77 -4.77
N LYS A 106 -7.30 2.89 -5.08
CA LYS A 106 -7.35 1.51 -4.57
C LYS A 106 -7.57 0.52 -5.73
N VAL A 107 -6.88 -0.61 -5.66
CA VAL A 107 -7.07 -1.75 -6.56
C VAL A 107 -6.99 -3.07 -5.80
N GLU A 108 -7.66 -4.09 -6.31
CA GLU A 108 -7.67 -5.42 -5.77
C GLU A 108 -7.62 -6.45 -6.90
N PHE A 109 -6.79 -7.47 -6.72
CA PHE A 109 -6.63 -8.59 -7.62
C PHE A 109 -6.71 -9.90 -6.84
N ASP A 110 -7.28 -10.91 -7.45
CA ASP A 110 -7.35 -12.27 -6.92
C ASP A 110 -6.85 -13.21 -8.00
N ASN A 111 -5.70 -13.83 -7.75
CA ASN A 111 -5.03 -14.73 -8.69
C ASN A 111 -4.93 -14.15 -10.12
N GLY A 112 -4.53 -12.88 -10.25
CA GLY A 112 -4.36 -12.18 -11.52
C GLY A 112 -5.63 -11.58 -12.12
N ILE A 113 -6.80 -11.79 -11.51
CA ILE A 113 -8.08 -11.24 -11.96
C ILE A 113 -8.43 -10.01 -11.14
N GLN A 114 -8.64 -8.87 -11.80
CA GLN A 114 -9.03 -7.63 -11.12
C GLN A 114 -10.44 -7.77 -10.53
N LYS A 115 -10.59 -7.41 -9.25
CA LYS A 115 -11.90 -7.31 -8.59
C LYS A 115 -12.46 -5.91 -8.79
N LEU A 116 -13.77 -5.84 -8.99
CA LEU A 116 -14.51 -4.59 -8.88
C LEU A 116 -14.63 -4.24 -7.39
N ILE A 117 -14.32 -2.99 -7.05
CA ILE A 117 -14.23 -2.46 -5.68
C ILE A 117 -15.24 -1.33 -5.54
#